data_AF-A0A096ACK5-F1
#
_entry.id   AF-A0A096ACK5-F1
#
_cell.length_a   1.000
_cell.length_b   1.000
_cell.length_c   1.000
_cell.angle_alpha   90.00
_cell.angle_beta   90.00
_cell.angle_gamma   90.00
#
_symmetry.space_group_name_H-M   'P 1'
#
loop_
_entity.id
_entity.type
_entity.pdbx_description
1 polymer ?
#
loop_
_entity_poly.entity_id
_entity_poly.type
_entity_poly.pdbx_seq_one_letter_code
_entity_poly.pdbx_strand_id
1 'polypeptide(L)'
;MEFMLLTIIIIAVAAYLIFKFGLISGKVTNGVNRQGGMRVKYFKLVNHILMAHRDSRVFLETRTYLRVGVSNYGGTTLFHIQQCPDEKVMIQYEIKDNPIVPPFHLDWTFSDEMNQDDMLSTINSDINMKIQQLGLS
;
A
#
# COMPACT_ATOMS: atom_id res chain seq x y z
N MET A 1 28.16 -39.83 -3.99
CA MET A 1 27.41 -39.56 -2.74
C MET A 1 27.32 -38.07 -2.41
N GLU A 2 28.43 -37.32 -2.42
CA GLU A 2 28.41 -35.87 -2.12
C GLU A 2 27.47 -35.05 -3.01
N PHE A 3 27.47 -35.32 -4.33
CA PHE A 3 26.59 -34.62 -5.28
C PHE A 3 25.10 -34.87 -4.99
N MET A 4 24.73 -36.08 -4.54
CA MET A 4 23.34 -36.41 -4.18
C MET A 4 22.91 -35.75 -2.87
N LEU A 5 23.84 -35.61 -1.92
CA LEU A 5 23.57 -34.99 -0.62
C LEU A 5 23.30 -33.48 -0.78
N LEU A 6 24.08 -32.80 -1.64
CA LEU A 6 23.88 -31.38 -1.95
C LEU A 6 22.53 -31.11 -2.62
N THR A 7 22.10 -31.96 -3.56
CA THR A 7 20.79 -31.79 -4.22
C THR A 7 19.62 -31.91 -3.25
N ILE A 8 19.71 -32.85 -2.28
CA ILE A 8 18.68 -33.03 -1.24
C ILE A 8 18.60 -31.78 -0.35
N ILE A 9 19.75 -31.22 0.05
CA ILE A 9 19.80 -30.00 0.87
C ILE A 9 19.18 -28.81 0.12
N ILE A 10 19.50 -28.63 -1.17
CA ILE A 10 18.94 -27.53 -1.98
C ILE A 10 17.42 -27.66 -2.11
N ILE A 11 16.89 -28.87 -2.37
CA ILE A 11 15.45 -29.11 -2.46
C ILE A 11 14.76 -28.85 -1.11
N ALA A 12 15.37 -29.27 0.01
CA ALA A 12 14.82 -29.03 1.34
C ALA A 12 14.75 -27.54 1.69
N VAL A 13 15.80 -26.77 1.36
CA VAL A 13 15.82 -25.31 1.55
C VAL A 13 14.78 -24.63 0.66
N ALA A 14 14.67 -25.03 -0.61
CA ALA A 14 13.67 -24.48 -1.52
C ALA A 14 12.23 -24.76 -1.03
N ALA A 15 11.95 -25.99 -0.59
CA ALA A 15 10.65 -26.36 -0.02
C ALA A 15 10.33 -25.58 1.26
N TYR A 16 11.32 -25.40 2.14
CA TYR A 16 11.18 -24.59 3.35
C TYR A 16 10.86 -23.12 3.04
N LEU A 17 11.56 -22.53 2.05
CA LEU A 17 11.29 -21.16 1.62
C LEU A 17 9.89 -21.03 1.04
N ILE A 18 9.48 -21.92 0.13
CA ILE A 18 8.13 -21.93 -0.46
C ILE A 18 7.07 -22.04 0.64
N PHE A 19 7.25 -22.94 1.61
CA PHE A 19 6.32 -23.12 2.73
C PHE A 19 6.25 -21.86 3.61
N LYS A 20 7.39 -21.27 3.96
CA LYS A 20 7.46 -20.04 4.78
C LYS A 20 6.77 -18.86 4.09
N PHE A 21 7.03 -18.65 2.79
CA PHE A 21 6.39 -17.60 1.99
C PHE A 21 4.87 -17.83 1.84
N GLY A 22 4.44 -19.07 1.66
CA GLY A 22 3.03 -19.45 1.61
C GLY A 22 2.29 -19.17 2.92
N LEU A 23 2.89 -19.51 4.06
CA LEU A 23 2.32 -19.23 5.38
C LEU A 23 2.23 -17.74 5.70
N ILE A 24 3.26 -16.96 5.37
CA ILE A 24 3.27 -15.51 5.59
C ILE A 24 2.18 -14.84 4.75
N SER A 25 2.07 -15.22 3.47
CA SER A 25 1.03 -14.72 2.57
C SER A 25 -0.38 -15.13 3.01
N GLY A 26 -0.54 -16.36 3.51
CA GLY A 26 -1.80 -16.87 4.06
C GLY A 26 -2.26 -16.11 5.30
N LYS A 27 -1.35 -15.76 6.22
CA LYS A 27 -1.67 -14.99 7.43
C LYS A 27 -2.19 -13.58 7.11
N VAL A 28 -1.53 -12.87 6.19
CA VAL A 28 -1.93 -11.51 5.80
C VAL A 28 -3.27 -11.52 5.06
N THR A 29 -3.46 -12.44 4.13
CA THR A 29 -4.71 -12.55 3.35
C THR A 29 -5.91 -12.97 4.20
N ASN A 30 -5.70 -13.88 5.18
CA ASN A 30 -6.77 -14.31 6.08
C ASN A 30 -7.21 -13.19 7.04
N GLY A 31 -6.28 -12.35 7.53
CA GLY A 31 -6.62 -11.20 8.38
C GLY A 31 -7.53 -10.20 7.67
N VAL A 32 -7.15 -9.77 6.48
CA VAL A 32 -7.93 -8.80 5.68
C VAL A 32 -9.27 -9.36 5.20
N ASN A 33 -9.30 -10.63 4.76
CA ASN A 33 -10.56 -11.27 4.33
C ASN A 33 -11.58 -11.40 5.47
N ARG A 34 -11.12 -11.68 6.70
CA ARG A 34 -12.01 -11.74 7.88
C ARG A 34 -12.61 -10.37 8.22
N GLN A 35 -11.97 -9.29 7.82
CA GLN A 35 -12.42 -7.91 8.01
C GLN A 35 -13.21 -7.37 6.80
N GLY A 36 -13.53 -8.21 5.80
CA GLY A 36 -14.36 -7.82 4.65
C GLY A 36 -13.60 -7.24 3.46
N GLY A 37 -12.27 -7.31 3.45
CA GLY A 37 -11.43 -6.81 2.35
C GLY A 37 -10.78 -5.46 2.63
N MET A 38 -9.85 -5.04 1.76
CA MET A 38 -9.04 -3.82 1.94
C MET A 38 -9.91 -2.55 2.04
N ARG A 39 -10.97 -2.45 1.24
CA ARG A 39 -11.89 -1.30 1.28
C ARG A 39 -12.70 -1.19 2.57
N VAL A 40 -13.03 -2.31 3.19
CA VAL A 40 -13.77 -2.33 4.46
C VAL A 40 -12.81 -2.01 5.59
N LYS A 41 -11.64 -2.66 5.61
CA LYS A 41 -10.60 -2.40 6.62
C LYS A 41 -10.18 -0.93 6.63
N TYR A 42 -9.84 -0.36 5.48
CA TYR A 42 -9.34 1.01 5.34
C TYR A 42 -10.42 2.00 4.88
N PHE A 43 -11.68 1.79 5.29
CA PHE A 43 -12.83 2.54 4.76
C PHE A 43 -12.67 4.06 4.87
N LYS A 44 -12.25 4.59 6.03
CA LYS A 44 -12.14 6.04 6.24
C LYS A 44 -11.08 6.65 5.32
N LEU A 45 -9.90 6.04 5.29
CA LEU A 45 -8.78 6.45 4.43
C LEU A 45 -9.19 6.42 2.95
N VAL A 46 -9.73 5.29 2.49
CA VAL A 46 -10.14 5.11 1.09
C VAL A 46 -11.26 6.07 0.70
N ASN A 47 -12.26 6.25 1.56
CA ASN A 47 -13.38 7.14 1.27
C ASN A 47 -12.92 8.60 1.23
N HIS A 48 -12.01 9.02 2.11
CA HIS A 48 -11.44 10.36 2.06
C HIS A 48 -10.72 10.62 0.73
N ILE A 49 -9.92 9.67 0.23
CA ILE A 49 -9.24 9.77 -1.07
C ILE A 49 -10.25 9.84 -2.23
N LEU A 50 -11.30 9.03 -2.18
CA LEU A 50 -12.35 9.01 -3.21
C LEU A 50 -13.17 10.31 -3.23
N MET A 51 -13.36 10.96 -2.08
CA MET A 51 -14.08 12.23 -1.99
C MET A 51 -13.23 13.44 -2.39
N ALA A 52 -11.91 13.31 -2.45
CA ALA A 52 -10.99 14.42 -2.74
C ALA A 52 -11.12 14.96 -4.18
N HIS A 53 -11.54 14.14 -5.14
CA HIS A 53 -11.72 14.56 -6.52
C HIS A 53 -12.84 13.76 -7.21
N ARG A 54 -13.61 14.40 -8.09
CA ARG A 54 -14.77 13.77 -8.75
C ARG A 54 -14.42 12.55 -9.61
N ASP A 55 -13.22 12.56 -10.20
CA ASP A 55 -12.71 11.48 -11.06
C ASP A 55 -11.97 10.41 -10.24
N SER A 56 -11.94 10.54 -8.90
CA SER A 56 -11.28 9.57 -8.05
C SER A 56 -11.99 8.21 -8.11
N ARG A 57 -11.19 7.14 -8.19
CA ARG A 57 -11.70 5.77 -8.23
C ARG A 57 -10.66 4.78 -7.71
N VAL A 58 -11.13 3.57 -7.42
CA VAL A 58 -10.25 2.42 -7.18
C VAL A 58 -9.79 1.88 -8.53
N PHE A 59 -8.48 1.88 -8.77
CA PHE A 59 -7.86 1.37 -10.00
C PHE A 59 -7.51 -0.11 -9.90
N LEU A 60 -7.11 -0.56 -8.71
CA LEU A 60 -6.79 -1.96 -8.44
C LEU A 60 -7.15 -2.30 -7.00
N GLU A 61 -7.79 -3.44 -6.81
CA GLU A 61 -8.02 -4.03 -5.49
C GLU A 61 -7.64 -5.51 -5.54
N THR A 62 -6.79 -5.91 -4.61
CA THR A 62 -6.47 -7.31 -4.35
C THR A 62 -6.74 -7.61 -2.88
N ARG A 63 -6.44 -8.83 -2.44
CA ARG A 63 -6.63 -9.24 -1.04
C ARG A 63 -5.78 -8.44 -0.04
N THR A 64 -4.68 -7.85 -0.47
CA THR A 64 -3.74 -7.15 0.43
C THR A 64 -3.30 -5.80 -0.12
N TYR A 65 -3.80 -5.39 -1.28
CA TYR A 65 -3.37 -4.17 -1.95
C TYR A 65 -4.55 -3.39 -2.49
N LEU A 66 -4.45 -2.07 -2.42
CA LEU A 66 -5.40 -1.16 -3.01
C LEU A 66 -4.68 0.01 -3.67
N ARG A 67 -5.03 0.30 -4.92
CA ARG A 67 -4.60 1.49 -5.66
C ARG A 67 -5.81 2.38 -5.90
N VAL A 68 -5.78 3.60 -5.36
CA VAL A 68 -6.91 4.52 -5.39
C VAL A 68 -6.44 5.96 -5.55
N GLY A 69 -7.22 6.79 -6.23
CA GLY A 69 -6.90 8.19 -6.44
C GLY A 69 -7.47 8.66 -7.77
N VAL A 70 -6.79 9.58 -8.43
CA VAL A 70 -7.19 10.16 -9.72
C VAL A 70 -6.09 9.98 -10.75
N SER A 71 -6.46 9.68 -11.98
CA SER A 71 -5.58 9.72 -13.14
C SER A 71 -6.42 10.13 -14.36
N ASN A 72 -6.19 11.35 -14.82
CA ASN A 72 -6.92 11.97 -15.93
C ASN A 72 -6.00 12.96 -16.67
N TYR A 73 -6.57 13.79 -17.56
CA TYR A 73 -5.80 14.78 -18.33
C TYR A 73 -5.11 15.86 -17.47
N GLY A 74 -5.52 16.05 -16.22
CA GLY A 74 -4.88 16.97 -15.27
C GLY A 74 -3.67 16.36 -14.54
N GLY A 75 -3.41 15.07 -14.75
CA GLY A 75 -2.31 14.33 -14.16
C GLY A 75 -2.77 13.16 -13.31
N THR A 76 -1.80 12.55 -12.62
CA THR A 76 -2.02 11.36 -11.81
C THR A 76 -1.62 11.61 -10.37
N THR A 77 -2.54 11.31 -9.45
CA THR A 77 -2.33 11.31 -8.01
C THR A 77 -2.90 10.01 -7.45
N LEU A 78 -2.03 9.12 -6.98
CA LEU A 78 -2.42 7.79 -6.54
C LEU A 78 -1.90 7.49 -5.14
N PHE A 79 -2.75 6.79 -4.38
CA PHE A 79 -2.40 6.13 -3.15
C PHE A 79 -2.32 4.63 -3.37
N HIS A 80 -1.26 4.04 -2.83
CA HIS A 80 -0.97 2.63 -2.84
C HIS A 80 -1.02 2.16 -1.38
N ILE A 81 -2.06 1.42 -1.01
CA ILE A 81 -2.26 0.91 0.34
C ILE A 81 -1.96 -0.58 0.32
N GLN A 82 -0.89 -0.99 0.97
CA GLN A 82 -0.42 -2.37 1.03
C GLN A 82 -0.49 -2.86 2.48
N GLN A 83 -1.31 -3.88 2.72
CA GLN A 83 -1.23 -4.63 3.96
C GLN A 83 0.06 -5.46 3.96
N CYS A 84 0.83 -5.29 5.02
CA CYS A 84 2.07 -6.03 5.27
C CYS A 84 1.85 -7.11 6.33
N PRO A 85 2.79 -8.06 6.47
CA PRO A 85 2.92 -8.87 7.67
C PRO A 85 3.10 -8.02 8.92
N ASP A 86 2.93 -8.66 10.09
CA ASP A 86 3.18 -8.07 11.41
C ASP A 86 2.33 -6.83 11.73
N GLU A 87 1.04 -6.87 11.37
CA GLU A 87 0.06 -5.84 11.77
C GLU A 87 0.47 -4.42 11.33
N LYS A 88 0.97 -4.34 10.10
CA LYS A 88 1.42 -3.09 9.47
C LYS A 88 0.73 -2.84 8.15
N VAL A 89 0.60 -1.55 7.84
CA VAL A 89 0.18 -1.07 6.53
C VAL A 89 1.21 -0.08 6.00
N MET A 90 1.62 -0.30 4.76
CA MET A 90 2.41 0.66 4.00
C MET A 90 1.47 1.47 3.12
N ILE A 91 1.61 2.79 3.18
CA ILE A 91 0.87 3.71 2.33
C ILE A 91 1.90 4.51 1.54
N GLN A 92 1.78 4.50 0.23
CA GLN A 92 2.56 5.36 -0.66
C GLN A 92 1.62 6.32 -1.38
N TYR A 93 2.01 7.58 -1.44
CA TYR A 93 1.40 8.63 -2.24
C TYR A 93 2.32 8.98 -3.41
N GLU A 94 1.80 9.03 -4.62
CA GLU A 94 2.54 9.49 -5.80
C GLU A 94 1.77 10.59 -6.56
N ILE A 95 2.50 11.61 -7.00
CA ILE A 95 2.09 12.54 -8.05
C ILE A 95 2.99 12.34 -9.25
N LYS A 96 2.39 12.23 -10.44
CA LYS A 96 3.11 12.22 -11.72
C LYS A 96 2.23 12.75 -12.84
N ASP A 97 2.86 13.03 -13.98
CA ASP A 97 2.19 13.49 -15.21
C ASP A 97 1.30 14.74 -14.98
N ASN A 98 1.66 15.57 -14.00
CA ASN A 98 0.93 16.80 -13.66
C ASN A 98 1.67 18.02 -14.25
N PRO A 99 0.98 18.94 -14.94
CA PRO A 99 1.61 20.09 -15.58
C PRO A 99 2.07 21.19 -14.61
N ILE A 100 1.55 21.20 -13.37
CA ILE A 100 1.82 22.23 -12.34
C ILE A 100 2.73 21.68 -11.26
N VAL A 101 2.45 20.45 -10.79
CA VAL A 101 3.15 19.83 -9.67
C VAL A 101 4.22 18.88 -10.19
N PRO A 102 5.51 19.09 -9.89
CA PRO A 102 6.56 18.17 -10.30
C PRO A 102 6.35 16.80 -9.64
N PRO A 103 6.80 15.72 -10.29
CA PRO A 103 6.59 14.37 -9.77
C PRO A 103 7.30 14.19 -8.43
N PHE A 104 6.59 13.63 -7.45
CA PHE A 104 7.16 13.20 -6.19
C PHE A 104 6.34 12.06 -5.59
N HIS A 105 6.94 11.38 -4.61
CA HIS A 105 6.22 10.41 -3.78
C HIS A 105 6.55 10.62 -2.30
N LEU A 106 5.69 10.10 -1.45
CA LEU A 106 5.86 10.01 0.00
C LEU A 106 5.43 8.61 0.43
N ASP A 107 6.14 8.04 1.40
CA ASP A 107 5.89 6.70 1.93
C ASP A 107 5.71 6.76 3.44
N TRP A 108 4.71 6.05 3.94
CA TRP A 108 4.44 5.89 5.35
C TRP A 108 4.27 4.41 5.68
N THR A 109 4.62 4.06 6.91
CA THR A 109 4.31 2.76 7.51
C THR A 109 3.60 3.01 8.83
N PHE A 110 2.39 2.49 8.96
CA PHE A 110 1.60 2.56 10.18
C PHE A 110 1.35 1.17 10.74
N SER A 111 1.02 1.09 12.03
CA SER A 111 0.32 -0.08 12.54
C SER A 111 -1.05 -0.16 11.87
N ASP A 112 -1.51 -1.36 11.50
CA ASP A 112 -2.80 -1.52 10.84
C ASP A 112 -4.01 -1.33 11.77
N GLU A 113 -3.78 -1.28 13.09
CA GLU A 113 -4.77 -0.95 14.12
C GLU A 113 -4.77 0.54 14.52
N MET A 114 -3.88 1.35 13.93
CA MET A 114 -3.87 2.79 14.18
C MET A 114 -5.17 3.44 13.70
N ASN A 115 -5.64 4.48 14.40
CA ASN A 115 -6.82 5.22 13.99
C ASN A 115 -6.57 5.88 12.62
N GLN A 116 -7.44 5.59 11.65
CA GLN A 116 -7.30 6.10 10.28
C GLN A 116 -7.45 7.63 10.18
N ASP A 117 -8.11 8.29 11.13
CA ASP A 117 -8.17 9.75 11.18
C ASP A 117 -6.78 10.34 11.52
N ASP A 118 -6.02 9.67 12.40
CA ASP A 118 -4.65 10.06 12.75
C ASP A 118 -3.67 9.79 11.59
N MET A 119 -3.87 8.66 10.88
CA MET A 119 -3.14 8.38 9.63
C MET A 119 -3.36 9.49 8.60
N LEU A 120 -4.62 9.87 8.37
CA LEU A 120 -5.01 10.94 7.45
C LEU A 120 -4.40 12.29 7.86
N SER A 121 -4.43 12.62 9.16
CA SER A 121 -3.81 13.86 9.68
C SER A 121 -2.30 13.90 9.38
N THR A 122 -1.61 12.78 9.59
CA THR A 122 -0.17 12.66 9.33
C THR A 122 0.13 12.81 7.84
N ILE A 123 -0.57 12.06 6.99
CA ILE A 123 -0.44 12.09 5.53
C ILE A 123 -0.68 13.50 5.00
N ASN A 124 -1.77 14.15 5.40
CA ASN A 124 -2.12 15.49 4.93
C ASN A 124 -1.08 16.54 5.36
N SER A 125 -0.58 16.44 6.60
CA SER A 125 0.49 17.33 7.09
C SER A 125 1.75 17.20 6.23
N ASP A 126 2.19 15.97 5.97
CA ASP A 126 3.41 15.70 5.21
C ASP A 126 3.29 16.09 3.73
N ILE A 127 2.13 15.81 3.10
CA ILE A 127 1.83 16.27 1.74
C ILE A 127 1.88 17.81 1.69
N ASN A 128 1.22 18.50 2.62
CA ASN A 128 1.21 19.96 2.65
C ASN A 128 2.62 20.54 2.84
N MET A 129 3.42 19.95 3.74
CA MET A 129 4.82 20.34 3.92
C MET A 129 5.62 20.13 2.64
N LYS A 130 5.42 19.01 1.93
CA LYS A 130 6.11 18.75 0.67
C LYS A 130 5.71 19.74 -0.42
N ILE A 131 4.43 20.08 -0.54
CA ILE A 131 3.90 21.07 -1.47
C ILE A 131 4.48 22.48 -1.19
N GLN A 132 4.58 22.86 0.08
CA GLN A 132 5.24 24.12 0.50
C GLN A 132 6.73 24.14 0.13
N GLN A 133 7.46 23.03 0.34
CA GLN A 133 8.86 22.90 -0.05
C GLN A 133 9.08 23.04 -1.58
N LEU A 134 8.06 22.71 -2.37
CA LEU A 134 8.06 22.87 -3.81
C LEU A 134 7.66 24.29 -4.26
N GLY A 135 7.28 25.18 -3.32
CA GLY A 135 6.84 26.54 -3.62
C GLY A 135 5.46 26.63 -4.26
N LEU A 136 4.60 25.64 -3.99
CA LEU A 136 3.26 25.49 -4.61
C LEU A 136 2.11 25.82 -3.65
N SER A 137 2.40 26.43 -2.50
CA SER A 137 1.43 26.82 -1.45
C SER A 137 0.96 28.26 -1.56
#